data_AF-A0A2M6ZES0-F1
#
_entry.id   AF-A0A2M6ZES0-F1
#
_cell.length_a   1.000
_cell.length_b   1.000
_cell.length_c   1.000
_cell.angle_alpha   90.00
_cell.angle_beta   90.00
_cell.angle_gamma   90.00
#
_symmetry.space_group_name_H-M   'P 1'
#
loop_
_entity.id
_entity.type
_entity.pdbx_description
1 polymer ?
#
loop_
_entity_poly.entity_id
_entity_poly.type
_entity_poly.pdbx_seq_one_letter_code
_entity_poly.pdbx_strand_id
1 'polypeptide(L)'
;NRFEEYGVKVKEVINCGGIAEKNPLLMQIYADIFGCPMKISRSTQACALGAAIFGAVVGGAYNRTEDAQKAICGLKKTIYEPKSENQKVYWKLFKLYKELHDIFGMREPSYNLAHIMKELLIIKSEAR
;
A
#
# COMPACT_ATOMS: atom_id res chain seq x y z
N ASN A 1 8.32 -5.99 -6.62
CA ASN A 1 6.87 -5.95 -6.36
C ASN A 1 6.30 -7.15 -7.07
N ARG A 2 5.78 -8.15 -6.32
CA ARG A 2 5.43 -9.46 -6.88
C ARG A 2 4.36 -9.37 -7.98
N PHE A 3 3.39 -8.47 -7.87
CA PHE A 3 2.39 -8.27 -8.93
C PHE A 3 3.04 -7.83 -10.26
N GLU A 4 3.97 -6.88 -10.18
CA GLU A 4 4.64 -6.33 -11.37
C GLU A 4 5.62 -7.31 -12.00
N GLU A 5 6.28 -8.16 -11.21
CA GLU A 5 7.09 -9.28 -11.70
C GLU A 5 6.27 -10.26 -12.56
N TYR A 6 4.94 -10.34 -12.33
CA TYR A 6 4.00 -11.16 -13.10
C TYR A 6 3.18 -10.33 -14.11
N GLY A 7 3.65 -9.13 -14.46
CA GLY A 7 3.06 -8.29 -15.51
C GLY A 7 1.83 -7.49 -15.08
N VAL A 8 1.45 -7.50 -13.80
CA VAL A 8 0.34 -6.70 -13.28
C VAL A 8 0.86 -5.37 -12.75
N LYS A 9 0.76 -4.33 -13.59
CA LYS A 9 1.23 -2.98 -13.26
C LYS A 9 0.38 -2.33 -12.16
N VAL A 10 1.02 -1.86 -11.08
CA VAL A 10 0.34 -1.14 -10.00
C VAL A 10 0.63 0.35 -10.13
N LYS A 11 -0.39 1.15 -10.50
CA LYS A 11 -0.24 2.60 -10.71
C LYS A 11 -0.58 3.44 -9.48
N GLU A 12 -1.49 2.93 -8.64
CA GLU A 12 -2.00 3.60 -7.45
C GLU A 12 -2.67 2.57 -6.54
N VAL A 13 -2.86 2.95 -5.27
CA VAL A 13 -3.59 2.13 -4.28
C VAL A 13 -4.73 2.96 -3.71
N ILE A 14 -5.94 2.41 -3.73
CA ILE A 14 -7.12 3.00 -3.09
C ILE A 14 -7.35 2.29 -1.75
N ASN A 15 -7.08 3.01 -0.67
CA ASN A 15 -7.20 2.51 0.69
C ASN A 15 -8.63 2.74 1.21
N CYS A 16 -9.13 1.78 1.97
CA CYS A 16 -10.38 1.89 2.71
C CYS A 16 -10.22 1.33 4.12
N GLY A 17 -11.18 1.63 5.00
CA GLY A 17 -11.16 1.19 6.39
C GLY A 17 -10.51 2.18 7.34
N GLY A 18 -10.65 1.92 8.65
CA GLY A 18 -10.35 2.90 9.69
C GLY A 18 -8.89 3.33 9.81
N ILE A 19 -7.94 2.46 9.44
CA ILE A 19 -6.50 2.79 9.52
C ILE A 19 -6.13 3.90 8.53
N ALA A 20 -6.63 3.80 7.30
CA ALA A 20 -6.39 4.80 6.26
C ALA A 20 -6.88 6.19 6.65
N GLU A 21 -7.93 6.26 7.47
CA GLU A 21 -8.52 7.50 7.98
C GLU A 21 -7.76 8.07 9.18
N LYS A 22 -7.26 7.19 10.05
CA LYS A 22 -6.77 7.57 11.38
C LYS A 22 -5.26 7.75 11.44
N ASN A 23 -4.50 7.21 10.48
CA ASN A 23 -3.04 7.23 10.53
C ASN A 23 -2.40 7.82 9.25
N PRO A 24 -2.33 9.15 9.15
CA PRO A 24 -1.68 9.84 8.03
C PRO A 24 -0.21 9.46 7.85
N LEU A 25 0.51 9.23 8.96
CA LEU A 25 1.91 8.83 8.92
C LEU A 25 2.06 7.49 8.20
N LEU A 26 1.26 6.48 8.56
CA LEU A 26 1.32 5.17 7.94
C LEU A 26 0.98 5.24 6.43
N MET A 27 0.01 6.06 6.04
CA MET A 27 -0.32 6.25 4.62
C MET A 27 0.84 6.86 3.83
N GLN A 28 1.55 7.83 4.42
CA GLN A 28 2.76 8.37 3.81
C GLN A 28 3.87 7.32 3.71
N ILE A 29 4.11 6.54 4.77
CA ILE A 29 5.08 5.44 4.76
C ILE A 29 4.76 4.43 3.64
N TYR A 30 3.48 4.07 3.45
CA TYR A 30 3.06 3.19 2.37
C TYR A 30 3.29 3.80 0.99
N ALA A 31 2.95 5.07 0.79
CA ALA A 31 3.23 5.77 -0.47
C ALA A 31 4.73 5.73 -0.79
N ASP A 32 5.56 6.05 0.19
CA ASP A 32 7.01 6.09 0.04
C ASP A 32 7.60 4.69 -0.24
N ILE A 33 7.11 3.63 0.44
CA ILE A 33 7.60 2.26 0.21
C ILE A 33 7.13 1.70 -1.14
N PHE A 34 5.84 1.84 -1.48
CA PHE A 34 5.28 1.29 -2.72
C PHE A 34 5.66 2.11 -3.96
N GLY A 35 6.03 3.37 -3.77
CA GLY A 35 6.38 4.28 -4.85
C GLY A 35 5.22 4.63 -5.79
N CYS A 36 4.00 4.62 -5.26
CA CYS A 36 2.81 5.06 -5.99
C CYS A 36 1.84 5.81 -5.07
N PRO A 37 0.90 6.60 -5.62
CA PRO A 37 -0.02 7.39 -4.83
C PRO A 37 -0.94 6.52 -3.97
N MET A 38 -1.05 6.85 -2.68
CA MET A 38 -2.06 6.27 -1.78
C MET A 38 -3.27 7.19 -1.71
N LYS A 39 -4.38 6.75 -2.29
CA LYS A 39 -5.69 7.42 -2.26
C LYS A 39 -6.55 6.83 -1.16
N ILE A 40 -7.55 7.58 -0.68
CA ILE A 40 -8.49 7.11 0.34
C ILE A 40 -9.93 7.15 -0.22
N SER A 41 -10.67 6.05 -0.03
CA SER A 41 -12.10 5.99 -0.30
C SER A 41 -12.87 7.03 0.51
N ARG A 42 -13.81 7.73 -0.13
CA ARG A 42 -14.71 8.68 0.56
C ARG A 42 -15.64 7.97 1.55
N SER A 43 -16.03 6.74 1.25
CA SER A 43 -16.91 5.95 2.11
C SER A 43 -16.11 5.21 3.18
N THR A 44 -16.52 5.39 4.43
CA THR A 44 -16.01 4.65 5.60
C THR A 44 -16.60 3.24 5.69
N GLN A 45 -17.68 2.97 4.95
CA GLN A 45 -18.40 1.69 4.90
C GLN A 45 -18.24 1.04 3.52
N ALA A 46 -16.99 0.82 3.10
CA ALA A 46 -16.68 0.35 1.74
C ALA A 46 -17.39 -0.98 1.38
N CYS A 47 -17.46 -1.92 2.32
CA CYS A 47 -18.15 -3.21 2.09
C CYS A 47 -19.66 -3.03 1.89
N ALA A 48 -20.32 -2.24 2.74
CA ALA A 48 -21.76 -1.96 2.62
C ALA A 48 -22.06 -1.17 1.33
N LEU A 49 -21.19 -0.22 0.96
CA LEU A 49 -21.31 0.50 -0.31
C LEU A 49 -21.21 -0.44 -1.52
N GLY A 50 -20.30 -1.41 -1.48
CA GLY A 50 -20.18 -2.45 -2.51
C GLY A 50 -21.46 -3.28 -2.64
N ALA A 51 -22.03 -3.72 -1.52
CA ALA A 51 -23.31 -4.43 -1.53
C ALA A 51 -24.45 -3.58 -2.10
N ALA A 52 -24.52 -2.30 -1.73
CA ALA A 52 -25.52 -1.37 -2.25
C ALA A 52 -25.37 -1.12 -3.76
N ILE A 53 -24.13 -1.05 -4.27
CA ILE A 53 -23.85 -0.92 -5.72
C ILE A 53 -24.43 -2.12 -6.48
N PHE A 54 -24.15 -3.35 -6.03
CA PHE A 54 -24.70 -4.54 -6.69
C PHE A 54 -26.22 -4.63 -6.53
N GLY A 55 -26.75 -4.27 -5.36
CA GLY A 55 -28.20 -4.18 -5.13
C GLY A 55 -28.88 -3.18 -6.08
N ALA A 56 -28.26 -2.03 -6.34
CA ALA A 56 -28.77 -1.02 -7.26
C ALA A 56 -28.77 -1.51 -8.72
N VAL A 57 -27.78 -2.32 -9.11
CA VAL A 57 -27.73 -2.93 -10.45
C VAL A 57 -28.83 -3.99 -10.61
N VAL A 58 -28.93 -4.94 -9.68
CA VAL A 58 -29.98 -5.98 -9.72
C VAL A 58 -31.37 -5.37 -9.58
N GLY A 59 -31.52 -4.30 -8.81
CA GLY A 59 -32.76 -3.54 -8.66
C GLY A 59 -33.09 -2.63 -9.85
N GLY A 60 -32.28 -2.61 -10.91
CA GLY A 60 -32.55 -1.89 -12.15
C GLY A 60 -32.30 -0.38 -12.11
N ALA A 61 -31.73 0.17 -11.03
CA ALA A 61 -31.36 1.58 -10.96
C ALA A 61 -30.14 1.93 -11.84
N TYR A 62 -29.29 0.93 -12.11
CA TYR A 62 -28.17 1.03 -13.04
C TYR A 62 -28.09 -0.23 -13.90
N ASN A 63 -27.72 -0.09 -15.17
CA ASN A 63 -27.60 -1.23 -16.09
C ASN A 63 -26.32 -2.05 -15.87
N ARG A 64 -25.27 -1.41 -15.37
CA ARG A 64 -23.94 -2.01 -15.20
C ARG A 64 -23.32 -1.60 -13.87
N THR A 65 -22.49 -2.48 -13.31
CA THR A 65 -21.73 -2.21 -12.08
C THR A 65 -20.81 -1.01 -12.23
N GLU A 66 -20.17 -0.83 -13.39
CA GLU A 66 -19.24 0.28 -13.61
C GLU A 66 -19.95 1.64 -13.62
N ASP A 67 -21.18 1.71 -14.09
CA ASP A 67 -21.98 2.94 -14.09
C ASP A 67 -22.41 3.30 -12.66
N ALA A 68 -22.85 2.30 -11.90
CA ALA A 68 -23.15 2.45 -10.48
C ALA A 68 -21.89 2.86 -9.68
N GLN A 69 -20.74 2.24 -9.92
CA GLN A 69 -19.48 2.61 -9.29
C GLN A 69 -19.08 4.06 -9.61
N LYS A 70 -19.17 4.51 -10.86
CA LYS A 70 -18.86 5.89 -11.24
C LYS A 70 -19.75 6.92 -10.54
N ALA A 71 -21.04 6.60 -10.37
CA ALA A 71 -22.00 7.48 -9.73
C ALA A 71 -21.86 7.50 -8.19
N ILE A 72 -21.59 6.34 -7.58
CA ILE A 72 -21.70 6.15 -6.13
C ILE A 72 -20.35 6.27 -5.43
N CYS A 73 -19.30 5.69 -6.01
CA CYS A 73 -17.97 5.71 -5.41
C CYS A 73 -17.37 7.13 -5.43
N GLY A 74 -16.34 7.32 -4.62
CA GLY A 74 -15.57 8.55 -4.65
C GLY A 74 -14.37 8.46 -3.75
N LEU A 75 -13.48 9.42 -3.93
CA LEU A 75 -12.23 9.52 -3.18
C LEU A 75 -12.27 10.75 -2.29
N LYS A 76 -11.49 10.72 -1.21
CA LYS A 76 -11.18 11.92 -0.44
C LYS A 76 -10.21 12.81 -1.22
N LYS A 77 -10.18 14.09 -0.83
CA LYS A 77 -9.25 15.07 -1.43
C LYS A 77 -7.79 14.77 -1.10
N THR A 78 -7.53 14.16 0.05
CA THR A 78 -6.18 13.82 0.49
C THR A 78 -5.63 12.65 -0.31
N ILE A 79 -4.45 12.85 -0.89
CA ILE A 79 -3.65 11.84 -1.57
C ILE A 79 -2.25 11.91 -0.97
N TYR A 80 -1.67 10.78 -0.63
CA TYR A 80 -0.28 10.71 -0.16
C TYR A 80 0.59 10.34 -1.35
N GLU A 81 1.37 11.32 -1.79
CA GLU A 81 2.33 11.14 -2.89
C GLU A 81 3.66 10.63 -2.34
N PRO A 82 4.33 9.71 -3.05
CA PRO A 82 5.64 9.22 -2.65
C PRO A 82 6.68 10.34 -2.62
N LYS A 83 7.52 10.34 -1.58
CA LYS A 83 8.66 11.24 -1.44
C LYS A 83 9.94 10.54 -1.86
N SER A 84 10.63 11.12 -2.84
CA SER A 84 11.82 10.51 -3.46
C SER A 84 12.97 10.33 -2.48
N GLU A 85 13.04 11.21 -1.47
CA GLU A 85 14.09 11.19 -0.45
C GLU A 85 13.87 10.01 0.51
N ASN A 86 12.62 9.81 0.95
CA ASN A 86 12.22 8.72 1.81
C ASN A 86 12.36 7.36 1.10
N GLN A 87 11.98 7.30 -0.17
CA GLN A 87 12.14 6.11 -1.00
C GLN A 87 13.56 5.55 -0.95
N LYS A 88 14.59 6.39 -1.09
CA LYS A 88 15.99 5.95 -1.08
C LYS A 88 16.34 5.22 0.22
N VAL A 89 15.85 5.72 1.35
CA VAL A 89 16.05 5.11 2.67
C VAL A 89 15.23 3.82 2.79
N TYR A 90 13.96 3.85 2.41
CA TYR A 90 13.09 2.67 2.47
C TYR A 90 13.55 1.54 1.57
N TRP A 91 14.17 1.82 0.41
CA TRP A 91 14.77 0.79 -0.44
C TRP A 91 15.91 0.06 0.25
N LYS A 92 16.75 0.77 1.02
CA LYS A 92 17.82 0.14 1.82
C LYS A 92 17.21 -0.73 2.93
N LEU A 93 16.24 -0.19 3.67
CA LEU A 93 15.55 -0.91 4.74
C LEU A 93 14.77 -2.13 4.22
N PHE A 94 14.12 -2.03 3.06
CA PHE A 94 13.34 -3.10 2.47
C PHE A 94 14.21 -4.28 2.04
N LYS A 95 15.46 -4.03 1.59
CA LYS A 95 16.43 -5.11 1.31
C LYS A 95 16.72 -5.93 2.57
N LEU A 96 17.02 -5.24 3.68
CA LEU A 96 17.25 -5.90 4.98
C LEU A 96 15.99 -6.63 5.48
N TYR A 97 14.82 -6.02 5.34
CA TYR A 97 13.54 -6.66 5.66
C TYR A 97 13.34 -7.93 4.85
N LYS A 98 13.59 -7.90 3.53
CA LYS A 98 13.41 -9.06 2.66
C LYS A 98 14.36 -10.19 3.02
N GLU A 99 15.62 -9.87 3.31
CA GLU A 99 16.60 -10.84 3.80
C GLU A 99 16.08 -11.53 5.07
N LEU A 100 15.69 -10.77 6.09
CA LEU A 100 15.16 -11.32 7.33
C LEU A 100 13.85 -12.09 7.12
N HIS A 101 12.95 -11.57 6.28
CA HIS A 101 11.69 -12.23 5.91
C HIS A 101 11.94 -13.62 5.33
N ASP A 102 12.87 -13.73 4.38
CA ASP A 102 13.20 -15.00 3.73
C ASP A 102 13.89 -15.95 4.71
N ILE A 103 14.79 -15.45 5.57
CA ILE A 103 15.46 -16.22 6.63
C ILE A 103 14.46 -16.83 7.60
N PHE A 104 13.52 -16.03 8.13
CA PHE A 104 12.54 -16.51 9.10
C PHE A 104 11.37 -17.27 8.46
N GLY A 105 11.15 -17.11 7.15
CA GLY A 105 10.06 -17.75 6.41
C GLY A 105 10.43 -19.05 5.70
N MET A 106 11.72 -19.32 5.47
CA MET A 106 12.21 -20.54 4.84
C MET A 106 12.66 -21.57 5.87
N ARG A 107 12.56 -22.86 5.52
CA ARG A 107 12.76 -23.96 6.47
C ARG A 107 14.23 -24.27 6.83
N GLU A 108 15.24 -23.73 6.15
CA GLU A 108 16.71 -23.73 6.45
C GLU A 108 17.48 -23.07 5.28
N PRO A 109 18.66 -22.39 5.45
CA PRO A 109 19.89 -22.84 6.13
C PRO A 109 20.44 -21.85 7.20
N SER A 110 21.63 -22.11 7.74
CA SER A 110 22.39 -21.18 8.59
C SER A 110 22.66 -19.85 7.87
N TYR A 111 22.27 -18.74 8.49
CA TYR A 111 22.49 -17.40 7.95
C TYR A 111 23.42 -16.57 8.85
N ASN A 112 24.31 -15.80 8.23
CA ASN A 112 25.13 -14.82 8.93
C ASN A 112 24.39 -13.48 8.97
N LEU A 113 24.02 -13.04 10.18
CA LEU A 113 23.29 -11.79 10.42
C LEU A 113 24.20 -10.63 10.90
N ALA A 114 25.52 -10.84 10.94
CA ALA A 114 26.44 -9.89 11.56
C ALA A 114 26.49 -8.52 10.85
N HIS A 115 26.11 -8.45 9.57
CA HIS A 115 26.05 -7.20 8.80
C HIS A 115 24.82 -6.35 9.11
N ILE A 116 23.69 -6.96 9.47
CA ILE A 116 22.39 -6.27 9.63
C ILE A 116 22.50 -5.05 10.56
N MET A 117 23.08 -5.23 11.74
CA MET A 117 23.23 -4.12 12.71
C MET A 117 24.17 -3.03 12.20
N LYS A 118 25.23 -3.37 11.48
CA LYS A 118 26.15 -2.39 10.89
C LYS A 118 25.45 -1.57 9.81
N GLU A 119 24.68 -2.22 8.95
CA GLU A 119 23.91 -1.53 7.90
C GLU A 119 22.83 -0.62 8.47
N LEU A 120 22.10 -1.07 9.51
CA LEU A 120 21.11 -0.22 10.18
C LEU A 120 21.74 1.03 10.81
N LEU A 121 22.94 0.92 11.38
CA LEU A 121 23.68 2.07 11.91
C LEU A 121 24.09 3.04 10.80
N ILE A 122 24.56 2.54 9.67
CA ILE A 122 24.90 3.35 8.49
C ILE A 122 23.65 4.10 8.00
N ILE A 123 22.54 3.38 7.76
CA ILE A 123 21.27 3.96 7.29
C ILE A 123 20.79 5.06 8.26
N LYS A 124 20.85 4.79 9.57
CA LYS A 124 20.49 5.77 10.60
C LYS A 124 21.36 7.02 10.54
N SER A 125 22.67 6.88 10.31
CA SER A 125 23.58 8.01 10.22
C SER A 125 23.35 8.86 8.98
N GLU A 126 23.04 8.23 7.85
CA GLU A 126 22.78 8.92 6.56
C GLU A 126 21.40 9.59 6.50
N ALA A 127 20.44 9.12 7.29
CA ALA A 127 19.08 9.66 7.34
C ALA A 127 18.89 10.81 8.35
N ARG A 128 19.93 11.13 9.13
CA ARG A 128 19.96 12.30 10.03
C ARG A 128 20.43 13.53 9.28
#